data_AF-A0A2S2QSW7-F1
#
_entry.id   AF-A0A2S2QSW7-F1
#
_cell.length_a   1.000
_cell.length_b   1.000
_cell.length_c   1.000
_cell.angle_alpha   90.00
_cell.angle_beta   90.00
_cell.angle_gamma   90.00
#
_symmetry.space_group_name_H-M   'P 1'
#
loop_
_entity.id
_entity.type
_entity.pdbx_description
1 polymer ?
#
loop_
_entity_poly.entity_id
_entity_poly.type
_entity_poly.pdbx_seq_one_letter_code
_entity_poly.pdbx_strand_id
1 'polypeptide(L)'
;MVVQKKENVFNTLNECEVEDITLEFFYKPHTITLLILSIAGVIFMSFIRDDKSIDNNICAGIWCVIFFLLLVSLLAFPNGPFIRPHPAVWRMVFGLSVLYSLTLLFLLFQKYETIKGMITWLDPNLKDFRIDMDKEYGVNCSDISIEKFWAHLDVFAAGHFFGWVSKAILVRHYGILWSMSMMWEFTEVMFSHLLPNFKECWWDAWILDVLLCNGFGIWVGMKICKMLEMRDYNWPGIKDIDTTKGKIKRAALQFTPVSWTPVRWLDPNSSYMRFFFCMPNGDHVASI
;
A
#
# COMPACT_ATOMS: atom_id res chain seq x y z
N MET A 1 -17.60 -32.93 1.93
CA MET A 1 -18.04 -31.55 1.60
C MET A 1 -17.49 -30.47 2.53
N VAL A 2 -17.24 -30.72 3.83
CA VAL A 2 -16.71 -29.68 4.75
C VAL A 2 -15.20 -29.43 4.59
N VAL A 3 -14.41 -30.45 4.22
CA VAL A 3 -12.96 -30.33 3.99
C VAL A 3 -12.66 -29.50 2.73
N GLN A 4 -13.34 -29.80 1.60
CA GLN A 4 -13.25 -29.03 0.35
C GLN A 4 -13.54 -27.53 0.55
N LYS A 5 -14.52 -27.21 1.41
CA LYS A 5 -14.89 -25.82 1.70
C LYS A 5 -13.82 -25.09 2.51
N LYS A 6 -13.02 -25.80 3.31
CA LYS A 6 -11.98 -25.21 4.17
C LYS A 6 -10.69 -24.94 3.41
N GLU A 7 -10.29 -25.84 2.51
CA GLU A 7 -9.17 -25.61 1.58
C GLU A 7 -9.48 -24.47 0.61
N ASN A 8 -10.70 -24.42 0.06
CA ASN A 8 -11.12 -23.32 -0.81
C ASN A 8 -11.07 -21.95 -0.11
N VAL A 9 -11.41 -21.87 1.18
CA VAL A 9 -11.37 -20.60 1.95
C VAL A 9 -9.94 -20.15 2.24
N PHE A 10 -9.01 -21.08 2.50
CA PHE A 10 -7.60 -20.73 2.75
C PHE A 10 -6.87 -20.33 1.45
N ASN A 11 -7.16 -21.02 0.34
CA ASN A 11 -6.63 -20.65 -0.97
C ASN A 11 -7.19 -19.29 -1.43
N THR A 12 -8.49 -19.01 -1.24
CA THR A 12 -9.09 -17.70 -1.59
C THR A 12 -8.59 -16.53 -0.75
N LEU A 13 -8.05 -16.75 0.45
CA LEU A 13 -7.56 -15.66 1.31
C LEU A 13 -6.18 -15.14 0.91
N ASN A 14 -5.32 -15.98 0.35
CA ASN A 14 -3.95 -15.63 0.00
C ASN A 14 -3.69 -15.58 -1.51
N GLU A 15 -4.52 -16.17 -2.35
CA GLU A 15 -4.37 -16.11 -3.80
C GLU A 15 -5.69 -15.72 -4.45
N CYS A 16 -5.80 -14.46 -4.90
CA CYS A 16 -6.84 -14.08 -5.84
C CYS A 16 -6.49 -14.71 -7.20
N GLU A 17 -7.17 -15.80 -7.56
CA GLU A 17 -7.03 -16.44 -8.85
C GLU A 17 -7.53 -15.52 -9.97
N VAL A 18 -6.89 -15.60 -11.14
CA VAL A 18 -7.30 -14.85 -12.33
C VAL A 18 -8.26 -15.71 -13.12
N GLU A 19 -9.53 -15.33 -13.14
CA GLU A 19 -10.56 -15.99 -13.94
C GLU A 19 -10.43 -15.64 -15.43
N ASP A 20 -10.87 -16.54 -16.32
CA ASP A 20 -11.01 -16.34 -17.76
C ASP A 20 -9.74 -15.88 -18.53
N ILE A 21 -8.64 -16.62 -18.35
CA ILE A 21 -7.38 -16.36 -19.06
C ILE A 21 -7.50 -16.77 -20.54
N THR A 22 -7.44 -15.80 -21.45
CA THR A 22 -7.45 -16.04 -22.91
C THR A 22 -6.07 -16.39 -23.48
N LEU A 23 -4.99 -15.93 -22.83
CA LEU A 23 -3.61 -16.12 -23.25
C LEU A 23 -2.81 -16.84 -22.16
N GLU A 24 -2.97 -18.16 -22.06
CA GLU A 24 -2.34 -19.00 -21.03
C GLU A 24 -0.83 -18.85 -20.95
N PHE A 25 -0.18 -18.53 -22.08
CA PHE A 25 1.26 -18.32 -22.15
C PHE A 25 1.78 -17.28 -21.13
N PHE A 26 1.02 -16.19 -20.91
CA PHE A 26 1.45 -15.14 -19.98
C PHE A 26 1.29 -15.51 -18.50
N TYR A 27 0.44 -16.49 -18.20
CA TYR A 27 0.09 -16.90 -16.84
C TYR A 27 0.82 -18.17 -16.39
N LYS A 28 1.50 -18.85 -17.31
CA LYS A 28 2.31 -20.02 -16.99
C LYS A 28 3.63 -19.59 -16.31
N PRO A 29 3.90 -20.02 -15.06
CA PRO A 29 5.11 -19.63 -14.37
C PRO A 29 6.33 -20.36 -14.96
N HIS A 30 7.32 -19.59 -15.41
CA HIS A 30 8.62 -20.09 -15.88
C HIS A 30 9.73 -19.86 -14.85
N THR A 31 9.44 -20.20 -13.59
CA THR A 31 10.26 -19.84 -12.42
C THR A 31 11.71 -20.32 -12.50
N ILE A 32 11.93 -21.59 -12.89
CA ILE A 32 13.28 -22.17 -12.98
C ILE A 32 14.08 -21.48 -14.09
N THR A 33 13.48 -21.29 -15.26
CA THR A 33 14.12 -20.61 -16.40
C THR A 33 14.51 -19.18 -16.05
N LEU A 34 13.61 -18.44 -15.40
CA LEU A 34 13.88 -17.07 -14.97
C LEU A 34 15.03 -17.01 -13.95
N LEU A 35 15.07 -17.93 -12.98
CA LEU A 35 16.13 -18.00 -11.98
C LEU A 35 17.49 -18.29 -12.63
N ILE A 36 17.56 -19.29 -13.54
CA ILE A 36 18.79 -19.65 -14.23
C ILE A 36 19.32 -18.48 -15.06
N LEU A 37 18.45 -17.84 -15.86
CA LEU A 37 18.84 -16.68 -16.68
C LEU A 37 19.29 -15.50 -15.83
N SER A 38 18.63 -15.26 -14.69
CA SER A 38 18.99 -14.19 -13.74
C SER A 38 20.37 -14.43 -13.12
N ILE A 39 20.65 -15.65 -12.66
CA ILE A 39 21.96 -16.02 -12.09
C ILE A 39 23.05 -15.92 -13.17
N ALA A 40 22.82 -16.49 -14.35
CA ALA A 40 23.77 -16.43 -15.46
C ALA A 40 24.07 -14.98 -15.89
N GLY A 41 23.03 -14.14 -15.97
CA GLY A 41 23.17 -12.73 -16.31
C GLY A 41 24.01 -11.95 -15.29
N VAL A 42 23.83 -12.21 -14.01
CA VAL A 42 24.61 -11.55 -12.93
C VAL A 42 26.07 -12.02 -12.94
N ILE A 43 26.31 -13.32 -13.12
CA ILE A 43 27.67 -13.87 -13.28
C ILE A 43 28.34 -13.20 -14.48
N PHE A 44 27.68 -13.16 -15.63
CA PHE A 44 28.20 -12.52 -16.84
C PHE A 44 28.54 -11.04 -16.62
N MET A 45 27.62 -10.28 -16.02
CA MET A 45 27.85 -8.86 -15.71
C MET A 45 28.99 -8.66 -14.71
N SER A 46 29.18 -9.58 -13.75
CA SER A 46 30.30 -9.54 -12.82
C SER A 46 31.66 -9.68 -13.50
N PHE A 47 31.75 -10.34 -14.65
CA PHE A 47 33.00 -10.50 -15.39
C PHE A 47 33.29 -9.38 -16.40
N ILE A 48 32.26 -8.66 -16.86
CA ILE A 48 32.41 -7.65 -17.92
C ILE A 48 32.48 -6.22 -17.38
N ARG A 49 31.87 -5.97 -16.22
CA ARG A 49 31.79 -4.63 -15.64
C ARG A 49 33.17 -4.15 -15.19
N ASP A 50 33.49 -2.89 -15.48
CA ASP A 50 34.67 -2.21 -14.95
C ASP A 50 34.52 -1.98 -13.43
N ASP A 51 35.49 -2.46 -12.65
CA ASP A 51 35.48 -2.45 -11.19
C ASP A 51 36.40 -1.39 -10.58
N LYS A 52 36.99 -0.49 -11.38
CA LYS A 52 37.93 0.54 -10.92
C LYS A 52 37.30 1.61 -10.02
N SER A 53 36.02 1.96 -10.25
CA SER A 53 35.34 3.02 -9.50
C SER A 53 34.50 2.44 -8.37
N ILE A 54 34.83 2.82 -7.12
CA ILE A 54 34.10 2.39 -5.92
C ILE A 54 32.62 2.81 -5.99
N ASP A 55 32.34 4.04 -6.43
CA ASP A 55 30.97 4.54 -6.53
C ASP A 55 30.14 3.71 -7.52
N ASN A 56 30.71 3.41 -8.69
CA ASN A 56 30.05 2.58 -9.69
C ASN A 56 29.85 1.13 -9.19
N ASN A 57 30.79 0.62 -8.38
CA ASN A 57 30.68 -0.70 -7.75
C ASN A 57 29.52 -0.75 -6.75
N ILE A 58 29.39 0.27 -5.90
CA ILE A 58 28.29 0.38 -4.94
C ILE A 58 26.96 0.51 -5.67
N CYS A 59 26.85 1.42 -6.66
CA CYS A 59 25.66 1.58 -7.48
C CYS A 59 25.23 0.27 -8.16
N ALA A 60 26.18 -0.43 -8.80
CA ALA A 60 25.88 -1.71 -9.45
C ALA A 60 25.42 -2.78 -8.44
N GLY A 61 26.03 -2.82 -7.25
CA GLY A 61 25.62 -3.70 -6.16
C GLY A 61 24.20 -3.41 -5.68
N ILE A 62 23.84 -2.13 -5.48
CA ILE A 62 22.49 -1.71 -5.10
C ILE A 62 21.47 -2.15 -6.16
N TRP A 63 21.74 -1.88 -7.45
CA TRP A 63 20.86 -2.30 -8.53
C TRP A 63 20.68 -3.82 -8.60
N CYS A 64 21.74 -4.59 -8.34
CA CYS A 64 21.69 -6.04 -8.28
C CYS A 64 20.80 -6.54 -7.12
N VAL A 65 20.93 -5.95 -5.93
CA VAL A 65 20.09 -6.27 -4.77
C VAL A 65 18.62 -5.94 -5.05
N ILE A 66 18.33 -4.77 -5.64
CA ILE A 66 16.97 -4.37 -6.03
C ILE A 66 16.41 -5.38 -7.04
N PHE A 67 17.18 -5.74 -8.06
CA PHE A 67 16.77 -6.72 -9.07
C PHE A 67 16.40 -8.08 -8.44
N PHE A 68 17.23 -8.62 -7.54
CA PHE A 68 16.93 -9.88 -6.87
C PHE A 68 15.76 -9.77 -5.89
N LEU A 69 15.60 -8.64 -5.20
CA LEU A 69 14.42 -8.40 -4.37
C LEU A 69 13.14 -8.39 -5.22
N LEU A 70 13.17 -7.79 -6.40
CA LEU A 70 12.05 -7.82 -7.34
C LEU A 70 11.80 -9.23 -7.88
N LEU A 71 12.86 -9.99 -8.18
CA LEU A 71 12.73 -11.39 -8.58
C LEU A 71 12.07 -12.23 -7.47
N VAL A 72 12.50 -12.07 -6.21
CA VAL A 72 11.88 -12.74 -5.07
C VAL A 72 10.42 -12.30 -4.92
N SER A 73 10.13 -11.01 -5.05
CA SER A 73 8.75 -10.50 -4.97
C SER A 73 7.85 -11.15 -6.02
N LEU A 74 8.33 -11.31 -7.25
CA LEU A 74 7.59 -11.95 -8.34
C LEU A 74 7.28 -13.42 -8.05
N LEU A 75 8.27 -14.15 -7.51
CA LEU A 75 8.20 -15.60 -7.33
C LEU A 75 7.51 -16.03 -6.03
N ALA A 76 7.70 -15.29 -4.95
CA ALA A 76 7.30 -15.71 -3.60
C ALA A 76 6.07 -14.97 -3.06
N PHE A 77 5.75 -13.77 -3.57
CA PHE A 77 4.64 -13.01 -3.02
C PHE A 77 3.29 -13.53 -3.51
N PRO A 78 2.28 -13.56 -2.62
CA PRO A 78 0.93 -13.96 -2.97
C PRO A 78 0.27 -13.00 -3.97
N ASN A 79 -0.77 -13.48 -4.65
CA ASN A 79 -1.62 -12.63 -5.48
C ASN A 79 -2.54 -11.79 -4.60
N GLY A 80 -2.31 -10.47 -4.62
CA GLY A 80 -3.18 -9.50 -3.97
C GLY A 80 -4.50 -9.26 -4.73
N PRO A 81 -5.34 -8.32 -4.25
CA PRO A 81 -6.64 -8.01 -4.85
C PRO A 81 -6.54 -7.38 -6.24
N PHE A 82 -5.35 -6.91 -6.63
CA PHE A 82 -5.10 -6.32 -7.94
C PHE A 82 -4.64 -7.41 -8.92
N ILE A 83 -5.45 -7.63 -9.96
CA ILE A 83 -5.25 -8.70 -10.93
C ILE A 83 -4.73 -8.17 -12.27
N ARG A 84 -5.16 -6.97 -12.69
CA ARG A 84 -4.84 -6.37 -13.99
C ARG A 84 -3.87 -5.20 -13.86
N PRO A 85 -2.88 -4.99 -14.75
CA PRO A 85 -2.73 -5.66 -16.05
C PRO A 85 -2.22 -7.10 -15.95
N HIS A 86 -1.45 -7.45 -14.91
CA HIS A 86 -1.04 -8.83 -14.61
C HIS A 86 -0.65 -8.94 -13.12
N PRO A 87 -0.89 -10.07 -12.43
CA PRO A 87 -0.51 -10.22 -11.01
C PRO A 87 0.98 -10.01 -10.74
N ALA A 88 1.84 -10.40 -11.68
CA ALA A 88 3.29 -10.15 -11.63
C ALA A 88 3.64 -8.68 -11.38
N VAL A 89 2.93 -7.76 -12.05
CA VAL A 89 3.16 -6.31 -11.89
C VAL A 89 2.89 -5.90 -10.45
N TRP A 90 1.78 -6.37 -9.88
CA TRP A 90 1.39 -6.02 -8.51
C TRP A 90 2.28 -6.65 -7.45
N ARG A 91 2.77 -7.87 -7.68
CA ARG A 91 3.79 -8.48 -6.82
C ARG A 91 5.08 -7.66 -6.81
N MET A 92 5.53 -7.16 -7.96
CA MET A 92 6.69 -6.25 -8.04
C MET A 92 6.42 -4.91 -7.37
N VAL A 93 5.24 -4.31 -7.56
CA VAL A 93 4.84 -3.06 -6.87
C VAL A 93 4.83 -3.26 -5.35
N PHE A 94 4.35 -4.40 -4.86
CA PHE A 94 4.41 -4.74 -3.44
C PHE A 94 5.86 -4.92 -2.97
N GLY A 95 6.72 -5.57 -3.75
CA GLY A 95 8.17 -5.64 -3.54
C GLY A 95 8.84 -4.28 -3.41
N LEU A 96 8.55 -3.36 -4.33
CA LEU A 96 9.04 -1.98 -4.28
C LEU A 96 8.52 -1.24 -3.04
N SER A 97 7.28 -1.50 -2.61
CA SER A 97 6.69 -0.89 -1.42
C SER A 97 7.40 -1.37 -0.14
N VAL A 98 7.76 -2.65 -0.07
CA VAL A 98 8.57 -3.21 1.03
C VAL A 98 9.97 -2.59 1.03
N LEU A 99 10.63 -2.54 -0.13
CA LEU A 99 11.94 -1.90 -0.27
C LEU A 99 11.90 -0.43 0.19
N TYR A 100 10.93 0.34 -0.30
CA TYR A 100 10.71 1.73 0.11
C TYR A 100 10.56 1.86 1.62
N SER A 101 9.76 1.00 2.24
CA SER A 101 9.55 1.00 3.70
C SER A 101 10.85 0.70 4.47
N LEU A 102 11.64 -0.26 4.01
CA LEU A 102 12.95 -0.59 4.61
C LEU A 102 13.95 0.56 4.43
N THR A 103 13.95 1.23 3.27
CA THR A 103 14.76 2.42 3.03
C THR A 103 14.36 3.56 3.96
N LEU A 104 13.07 3.82 4.16
CA LEU A 104 12.61 4.83 5.11
C LEU A 104 13.06 4.53 6.55
N LEU A 105 12.95 3.28 6.98
CA LEU A 105 13.45 2.86 8.30
C LEU A 105 14.96 3.07 8.42
N PHE A 106 15.73 2.78 7.38
CA PHE A 106 17.16 3.06 7.36
C PHE A 106 17.46 4.56 7.45
N LEU A 107 16.77 5.38 6.64
CA LEU A 107 16.93 6.83 6.60
C LEU A 107 16.56 7.49 7.93
N LEU A 108 15.59 6.93 8.66
CA LEU A 108 15.16 7.43 9.97
C LEU A 108 16.31 7.49 11.00
N PHE A 109 17.32 6.62 10.88
CA PHE A 109 18.48 6.61 11.77
C PHE A 109 19.66 7.46 11.27
N GLN A 110 19.54 8.08 10.08
CA GLN A 110 20.59 8.91 9.51
C GLN A 110 20.46 10.37 9.97
N LYS A 111 21.60 11.08 10.01
CA LYS A 111 21.59 12.54 10.21
C LYS A 111 21.17 13.25 8.92
N TYR A 112 20.57 14.42 9.04
CA TYR A 112 20.14 15.25 7.92
C TYR A 112 21.24 15.46 6.86
N GLU A 113 22.46 15.82 7.28
CA GLU A 113 23.58 16.03 6.35
C GLU A 113 23.98 14.75 5.61
N THR A 114 23.90 13.60 6.28
CA THR A 114 24.17 12.29 5.66
C THR A 114 23.12 11.97 4.61
N ILE A 115 21.83 12.20 4.90
CA ILE A 115 20.73 11.98 3.96
C ILE A 115 20.91 12.88 2.74
N LYS A 116 21.20 14.16 2.95
CA LYS A 116 21.46 15.12 1.86
C LYS A 116 22.63 14.67 0.99
N GLY A 117 23.70 14.19 1.61
CA GLY A 117 24.85 13.61 0.91
C GLY A 117 24.47 12.38 0.07
N MET A 118 23.67 11.46 0.62
CA MET A 118 23.19 10.27 -0.09
C MET A 118 22.31 10.63 -1.30
N ILE A 119 21.35 11.54 -1.14
CA ILE A 119 20.47 12.00 -2.22
C ILE A 119 21.28 12.66 -3.33
N THR A 120 22.23 13.51 -2.93
CA THR A 120 23.12 14.22 -3.86
C THR A 120 24.10 13.28 -4.59
N TRP A 121 24.49 12.18 -3.95
CA TRP A 121 25.30 11.14 -4.59
C TRP A 121 24.48 10.33 -5.60
N LEU A 122 23.20 10.08 -5.30
CA LEU A 122 22.28 9.38 -6.21
C LEU A 122 21.94 10.23 -7.45
N ASP A 123 21.67 11.53 -7.28
CA ASP A 123 21.46 12.47 -8.36
C ASP A 123 22.25 13.78 -8.11
N PRO A 124 23.41 13.95 -8.77
CA PRO A 124 24.25 15.13 -8.61
C PRO A 124 23.58 16.45 -9.02
N ASN A 125 22.53 16.43 -9.84
CA ASN A 125 21.84 17.66 -10.27
C ASN A 125 21.10 18.34 -9.10
N LEU A 126 20.83 17.60 -8.02
CA LEU A 126 20.19 18.13 -6.81
C LEU A 126 21.11 19.04 -5.98
N LYS A 127 22.43 19.12 -6.26
CA LYS A 127 23.36 20.01 -5.53
C LYS A 127 22.96 21.46 -5.60
N ASP A 128 22.55 21.89 -6.79
CA ASP A 128 22.24 23.28 -7.11
C ASP A 128 20.73 23.55 -7.08
N PHE A 129 19.93 22.52 -6.85
CA PHE A 129 18.49 22.67 -6.72
C PHE A 129 18.14 23.40 -5.44
N ARG A 130 17.46 24.55 -5.58
CA ARG A 130 16.88 25.29 -4.47
C ARG A 130 15.37 25.31 -4.66
N ILE A 131 14.66 24.90 -3.62
CA ILE A 131 13.22 25.13 -3.52
C ILE A 131 13.04 26.63 -3.30
N ASP A 132 12.05 27.22 -3.97
CA ASP A 132 11.66 28.62 -3.78
C ASP A 132 11.05 28.78 -2.38
N MET A 133 11.92 28.97 -1.39
CA MET A 133 11.55 29.20 0.01
C MET A 133 11.05 30.64 0.25
N ASP A 134 11.07 31.49 -0.79
CA ASP A 134 10.67 32.89 -0.69
C ASP A 134 9.15 33.08 -0.85
N LYS A 135 8.42 32.01 -1.21
CA LYS A 135 6.96 32.04 -1.29
C LYS A 135 6.34 31.91 0.11
N GLU A 136 6.02 33.06 0.69
CA GLU A 136 5.35 33.16 1.99
C GLU A 136 3.82 32.96 1.85
N TYR A 137 3.33 31.75 2.14
CA TYR A 137 1.88 31.44 2.09
C TYR A 137 1.08 32.00 3.27
N GLY A 138 1.73 32.20 4.43
CA GLY A 138 1.08 32.55 5.69
C GLY A 138 1.09 34.04 6.06
N VAL A 139 1.33 34.96 5.13
CA VAL A 139 1.42 36.41 5.42
C VAL A 139 0.16 37.18 5.02
N ASN A 140 -0.25 38.13 5.86
CA ASN A 140 -1.43 39.00 5.63
C ASN A 140 -2.71 38.24 5.26
N CYS A 141 -3.12 37.29 6.11
CA CYS A 141 -4.25 36.39 5.86
C CYS A 141 -5.65 37.03 5.92
N SER A 142 -5.73 38.35 6.13
CA SER A 142 -6.96 39.13 6.00
C SER A 142 -7.21 39.60 4.56
N ASP A 143 -6.17 39.63 3.73
CA ASP A 143 -6.30 39.99 2.31
C ASP A 143 -6.59 38.75 1.47
N ILE A 144 -7.76 38.75 0.81
CA ILE A 144 -8.26 37.71 -0.09
C ILE A 144 -8.50 38.33 -1.48
N SER A 145 -7.51 39.05 -1.99
CA SER A 145 -7.53 39.57 -3.35
C SER A 145 -7.49 38.43 -4.37
N ILE A 146 -8.11 38.66 -5.55
CA ILE A 146 -8.16 37.67 -6.63
C ILE A 146 -6.74 37.30 -7.10
N GLU A 147 -5.85 38.28 -7.18
CA GLU A 147 -4.45 38.08 -7.56
C GLU A 147 -3.74 37.14 -6.58
N LYS A 148 -3.94 37.33 -5.28
CA LYS A 148 -3.37 36.47 -4.25
C LYS A 148 -3.94 35.06 -4.33
N PHE A 149 -5.25 34.92 -4.51
CA PHE A 149 -5.89 33.61 -4.68
C PHE A 149 -5.31 32.84 -5.89
N TRP A 150 -5.15 33.50 -7.05
CA TRP A 150 -4.53 32.89 -8.23
C TRP A 150 -3.06 32.50 -8.00
N ALA A 151 -2.31 33.27 -7.20
CA ALA A 151 -0.93 32.94 -6.86
C ALA A 151 -0.80 31.67 -6.00
N HIS A 152 -1.85 31.30 -5.23
CA HIS A 152 -1.89 30.09 -4.41
C HIS A 152 -2.39 28.85 -5.17
N LEU A 153 -2.92 29.01 -6.39
CA LEU A 153 -3.25 27.89 -7.28
C LEU A 153 -2.00 27.33 -7.97
N ASP A 154 -1.14 26.67 -7.19
CA ASP A 154 0.12 26.11 -7.66
C ASP A 154 0.17 24.57 -7.65
N VAL A 155 1.38 24.00 -7.63
CA VAL A 155 1.61 22.56 -7.61
C VAL A 155 1.03 21.88 -6.37
N PHE A 156 0.95 22.58 -5.24
CA PHE A 156 0.35 22.05 -4.01
C PHE A 156 -1.17 21.97 -4.15
N ALA A 157 -1.82 23.03 -4.64
CA ALA A 157 -3.26 22.99 -4.94
C ALA A 157 -3.62 21.87 -5.95
N ALA A 158 -2.81 21.69 -7.00
CA ALA A 158 -2.95 20.57 -7.92
C ALA A 158 -2.75 19.22 -7.22
N GLY A 159 -1.74 19.11 -6.35
CA GLY A 159 -1.46 17.93 -5.52
C GLY A 159 -2.62 17.57 -4.60
N HIS A 160 -3.26 18.55 -3.98
CA HIS A 160 -4.50 18.38 -3.22
C HIS A 160 -5.60 17.82 -4.11
N PHE A 161 -5.92 18.50 -5.22
CA PHE A 161 -6.97 18.05 -6.13
C PHE A 161 -6.74 16.60 -6.62
N PHE A 162 -5.60 16.30 -7.26
CA PHE A 162 -5.32 14.97 -7.81
C PHE A 162 -5.14 13.91 -6.73
N GLY A 163 -4.58 14.28 -5.58
CA GLY A 163 -4.47 13.43 -4.42
C GLY A 163 -5.84 13.00 -3.90
N TRP A 164 -6.80 13.91 -3.83
CA TRP A 164 -8.17 13.63 -3.38
C TRP A 164 -9.02 12.89 -4.40
N VAL A 165 -8.81 13.13 -5.71
CA VAL A 165 -9.36 12.26 -6.77
C VAL A 165 -8.90 10.82 -6.56
N SER A 166 -7.59 10.61 -6.36
CA SER A 166 -7.00 9.28 -6.18
C SER A 166 -7.50 8.59 -4.91
N LYS A 167 -7.51 9.31 -3.77
CA LYS A 167 -8.06 8.80 -2.50
C LYS A 167 -9.53 8.45 -2.64
N ALA A 168 -10.32 9.24 -3.37
CA ALA A 168 -11.73 8.97 -3.58
C ALA A 168 -11.96 7.69 -4.39
N ILE A 169 -11.16 7.45 -5.44
CA ILE A 169 -11.22 6.19 -6.22
C ILE A 169 -10.89 4.96 -5.37
N LEU A 170 -10.00 5.11 -4.37
CA LEU A 170 -9.60 4.04 -3.47
C LEU A 170 -10.63 3.78 -2.36
N VAL A 171 -11.03 4.81 -1.61
CA VAL A 171 -11.88 4.66 -0.40
C VAL A 171 -13.36 4.56 -0.75
N ARG A 172 -13.81 5.26 -1.81
CA ARG A 172 -15.18 5.24 -2.35
C ARG A 172 -16.28 5.54 -1.33
N HIS A 173 -16.00 6.41 -0.35
CA HIS A 173 -16.97 6.77 0.67
C HIS A 173 -16.80 8.24 1.10
N TYR A 174 -17.82 9.07 0.80
CA TYR A 174 -17.79 10.51 1.08
C TYR A 174 -17.45 10.85 2.54
N GLY A 175 -18.12 10.22 3.52
CA GLY A 175 -17.90 10.54 4.94
C GLY A 175 -16.44 10.36 5.38
N ILE A 176 -15.86 9.18 5.14
CA ILE A 176 -14.44 8.89 5.43
C ILE A 176 -13.53 9.88 4.71
N LEU A 177 -13.78 10.17 3.42
CA LEU A 177 -12.95 11.09 2.64
C LEU A 177 -12.97 12.51 3.19
N TRP A 178 -14.14 13.07 3.48
CA TRP A 178 -14.26 14.39 4.09
C TRP A 178 -13.63 14.44 5.48
N SER A 179 -13.81 13.40 6.30
CA SER A 179 -13.15 13.29 7.61
C SER A 179 -11.64 13.24 7.49
N MET A 180 -11.09 12.46 6.55
CA MET A 180 -9.66 12.43 6.28
C MET A 180 -9.15 13.79 5.78
N SER A 181 -9.94 14.51 4.98
CA SER A 181 -9.56 15.83 4.44
C SER A 181 -9.39 16.85 5.54
N MET A 182 -10.39 16.98 6.41
CA MET A 182 -10.29 17.88 7.57
C MET A 182 -9.18 17.46 8.55
N MET A 183 -8.97 16.15 8.75
CA MET A 183 -7.91 15.65 9.62
C MET A 183 -6.51 15.96 9.07
N TRP A 184 -6.36 15.93 7.74
CA TRP A 184 -5.09 16.25 7.08
C TRP A 184 -4.71 17.71 7.31
N GLU A 185 -5.62 18.66 7.06
CA GLU A 185 -5.36 20.08 7.35
C GLU A 185 -5.06 20.34 8.83
N PHE A 186 -5.81 19.67 9.72
CA PHE A 186 -5.54 19.78 11.14
C PHE A 186 -4.12 19.30 11.48
N THR A 187 -3.67 18.23 10.84
CA THR A 187 -2.32 17.70 10.99
C THR A 187 -1.27 18.71 10.50
N GLU A 188 -1.51 19.36 9.36
CA GLU A 188 -0.61 20.39 8.82
C GLU A 188 -0.52 21.62 9.75
N VAL A 189 -1.64 22.10 10.28
CA VAL A 189 -1.66 23.17 11.29
C VAL A 189 -0.86 22.77 12.53
N MET A 190 -1.09 21.56 13.04
CA MET A 190 -0.39 21.05 14.23
C MET A 190 1.12 20.91 14.02
N PHE A 191 1.56 20.52 12.82
CA PHE A 191 2.97 20.31 12.47
C PHE A 191 3.62 21.47 11.69
N SER A 192 2.94 22.62 11.56
CA SER A 192 3.47 23.84 10.93
C SER A 192 4.72 24.42 11.60
N HIS A 193 4.99 24.01 12.83
CA HIS A 193 6.23 24.33 13.54
C HIS A 193 7.44 23.50 13.06
N LEU A 194 7.22 22.32 12.49
CA LEU A 194 8.27 21.45 11.95
C LEU A 194 8.58 21.80 10.49
N LEU A 195 7.56 22.10 9.70
CA LEU A 195 7.67 22.40 8.28
C LEU A 195 7.10 23.79 8.00
N PRO A 196 7.94 24.80 7.73
CA PRO A 196 7.50 26.17 7.46
C PRO A 196 6.55 26.29 6.27
N ASN A 197 6.61 25.35 5.31
CA ASN A 197 5.71 25.33 4.16
C ASN A 197 4.25 25.11 4.56
N PHE A 198 3.96 24.45 5.68
CA PHE A 198 2.59 24.28 6.19
C PHE A 198 2.05 25.52 6.92
N LYS A 199 2.80 26.63 6.96
CA LYS A 199 2.29 27.90 7.48
C LYS A 199 1.54 28.63 6.39
N GLU A 200 0.26 28.34 6.30
CA GLU A 200 -0.64 28.88 5.29
C GLU A 200 -1.72 29.75 5.94
N CYS A 201 -2.42 30.53 5.12
CA CYS A 201 -3.54 31.32 5.60
C CYS A 201 -4.76 30.46 5.90
N TRP A 202 -5.62 30.91 6.83
CA TRP A 202 -6.83 30.17 7.20
C TRP A 202 -7.76 29.92 6.00
N TRP A 203 -7.81 30.86 5.05
CA TRP A 203 -8.64 30.73 3.84
C TRP A 203 -7.99 29.79 2.82
N ASP A 204 -6.67 29.65 2.84
CA ASP A 204 -5.95 28.72 1.99
C ASP A 204 -6.32 27.29 2.42
N ALA A 205 -5.98 26.94 3.67
CA ALA A 205 -6.28 25.64 4.25
C ALA A 205 -7.79 25.26 4.21
N TRP A 206 -8.68 26.15 4.68
CA TRP A 206 -10.10 25.77 4.79
C TRP A 206 -10.89 25.97 3.49
N ILE A 207 -10.63 27.02 2.72
CA ILE A 207 -11.42 27.32 1.53
C ILE A 207 -10.74 26.72 0.30
N LEU A 208 -9.47 27.06 0.05
CA LEU A 208 -8.78 26.57 -1.13
C LEU A 208 -8.54 25.06 -1.05
N ASP A 209 -7.95 24.57 0.03
CA ASP A 209 -7.59 23.16 0.13
C ASP A 209 -8.79 22.29 0.46
N VAL A 210 -9.45 22.45 1.62
CA VAL A 210 -10.56 21.55 2.01
C VAL A 210 -11.77 21.66 1.10
N LEU A 211 -12.30 22.86 0.89
CA LEU A 211 -13.57 23.01 0.20
C LEU A 211 -13.41 22.90 -1.32
N LEU A 212 -12.43 23.60 -1.90
CA LEU A 212 -12.25 23.65 -3.34
C LEU A 212 -11.44 22.47 -3.85
N CYS A 213 -10.15 22.37 -3.55
CA CYS A 213 -9.27 21.34 -4.12
C CYS A 213 -9.67 19.93 -3.68
N ASN A 214 -9.75 19.69 -2.37
CA ASN A 214 -10.06 18.39 -1.77
C ASN A 214 -11.52 18.01 -2.07
N GLY A 215 -12.46 18.92 -1.79
CA GLY A 215 -13.90 18.70 -2.04
C GLY A 215 -14.23 18.44 -3.51
N PHE A 216 -13.67 19.23 -4.43
CA PHE A 216 -13.83 19.00 -5.87
C PHE A 216 -13.16 17.70 -6.31
N GLY A 217 -11.95 17.41 -5.81
CA GLY A 217 -11.26 16.15 -6.08
C GLY A 217 -12.06 14.93 -5.63
N ILE A 218 -12.65 14.97 -4.44
CA ILE A 218 -13.56 13.93 -3.94
C ILE A 218 -14.76 13.77 -4.87
N TRP A 219 -15.40 14.87 -5.27
CA TRP A 219 -16.55 14.82 -6.17
C TRP A 219 -16.18 14.20 -7.53
N VAL A 220 -15.07 14.63 -8.14
CA VAL A 220 -14.57 14.07 -9.41
C VAL A 220 -14.25 12.59 -9.26
N GLY A 221 -13.51 12.18 -8.24
CA GLY A 221 -13.15 10.78 -8.02
C GLY A 221 -14.37 9.88 -7.84
N MET A 222 -15.36 10.33 -7.07
CA MET A 222 -16.63 9.60 -6.90
C MET A 222 -17.44 9.55 -8.20
N LYS A 223 -17.40 10.62 -9.02
CA LYS A 223 -18.03 10.64 -10.34
C LYS A 223 -17.36 9.65 -11.29
N ILE A 224 -16.03 9.55 -11.28
CA ILE A 224 -15.27 8.55 -12.03
C ILE A 224 -15.68 7.14 -11.58
N CYS A 225 -15.77 6.88 -10.28
CA CYS A 225 -16.24 5.59 -9.76
C CYS A 225 -17.63 5.23 -10.29
N LYS A 226 -18.56 6.20 -10.31
CA LYS A 226 -19.90 6.00 -10.86
C LYS A 226 -19.90 5.79 -12.37
N MET A 227 -19.06 6.53 -13.11
CA MET A 227 -18.95 6.41 -14.57
C MET A 227 -18.37 5.06 -15.01
N LEU A 228 -17.45 4.51 -14.22
CA LEU A 228 -16.82 3.21 -14.47
C LEU A 228 -17.57 2.05 -13.80
N GLU A 229 -18.75 2.30 -13.23
CA GLU A 229 -19.56 1.32 -12.49
C GLU A 229 -18.72 0.52 -11.47
N MET A 230 -17.81 1.21 -10.80
CA MET A 230 -16.92 0.58 -9.83
C MET A 230 -17.73 0.02 -8.67
N ARG A 231 -17.29 -1.13 -8.14
CA ARG A 231 -17.92 -1.75 -6.98
C ARG A 231 -18.00 -0.77 -5.80
N ASP A 232 -19.20 -0.62 -5.27
CA ASP A 232 -19.45 0.09 -4.03
C ASP A 232 -18.94 -0.71 -2.84
N TYR A 233 -18.23 -0.03 -1.94
CA TYR A 233 -17.82 -0.59 -0.67
C TYR A 233 -18.87 -0.22 0.37
N ASN A 234 -19.63 -1.23 0.79
CA ASN A 234 -20.32 -1.11 2.06
C ASN A 234 -19.25 -1.13 3.13
N TRP A 235 -19.09 0.02 3.81
CA TRP A 235 -18.38 0.13 5.06
C TRP A 235 -19.40 -0.04 6.19
N PRO A 236 -20.03 -1.24 6.38
CA PRO A 236 -21.15 -1.39 7.28
C PRO A 236 -20.73 -0.90 8.65
N GLY A 237 -21.36 0.18 9.05
CA GLY A 237 -21.04 0.85 10.29
C GLY A 237 -21.78 0.18 11.43
N ILE A 238 -21.34 0.46 12.65
CA ILE A 238 -22.18 0.32 13.86
C ILE A 238 -23.57 1.00 13.68
N LYS A 239 -23.71 1.90 12.71
CA LYS A 239 -24.94 2.61 12.34
C LYS A 239 -26.03 1.71 11.74
N ASP A 240 -25.67 0.64 11.03
CA ASP A 240 -26.64 -0.31 10.42
C ASP A 240 -27.20 -1.29 11.46
N ILE A 241 -26.78 -1.16 12.72
CA ILE A 241 -27.27 -1.95 13.84
C ILE A 241 -28.25 -1.09 14.63
N ASP A 242 -29.54 -1.38 14.51
CA ASP A 242 -30.60 -0.56 15.12
C ASP A 242 -30.52 -0.53 16.65
N THR A 243 -30.01 -1.59 17.27
CA THR A 243 -30.03 -1.74 18.73
C THR A 243 -28.74 -1.28 19.39
N THR A 244 -28.83 -0.47 20.45
CA THR A 244 -27.68 -0.07 21.29
C THR A 244 -26.88 -1.28 21.81
N LYS A 245 -27.57 -2.38 22.14
CA LYS A 245 -26.93 -3.64 22.51
C LYS A 245 -26.12 -4.25 21.36
N GLY A 246 -26.65 -4.23 20.14
CA GLY A 246 -25.93 -4.70 18.96
C GLY A 246 -24.72 -3.83 18.63
N LYS A 247 -24.83 -2.51 18.81
CA LYS A 247 -23.71 -1.56 18.65
C LYS A 247 -22.56 -1.86 19.63
N ILE A 248 -22.89 -2.03 20.92
CA ILE A 248 -21.91 -2.39 21.96
C ILE A 248 -21.32 -3.78 21.72
N LYS A 249 -22.16 -4.76 21.35
CA LYS A 249 -21.69 -6.12 21.01
C LYS A 249 -20.73 -6.09 19.83
N ARG A 250 -21.02 -5.33 18.77
CA ARG A 250 -20.14 -5.19 17.60
C ARG A 250 -18.80 -4.55 17.98
N ALA A 251 -18.83 -3.49 18.79
CA ALA A 251 -17.62 -2.84 19.29
C ALA A 251 -16.77 -3.79 20.17
N ALA A 252 -17.40 -4.53 21.09
CA ALA A 252 -16.70 -5.49 21.94
C ALA A 252 -16.10 -6.66 21.12
N LEU A 253 -16.83 -7.15 20.12
CA LEU A 253 -16.37 -8.24 19.26
C LEU A 253 -15.16 -7.86 18.38
N GLN A 254 -14.89 -6.57 18.14
CA GLN A 254 -13.66 -6.13 17.46
C GLN A 254 -12.39 -6.49 18.26
N PHE A 255 -12.51 -6.65 19.57
CA PHE A 255 -11.42 -7.07 20.46
C PHE A 255 -11.43 -8.57 20.75
N THR A 256 -12.20 -9.36 19.99
CA THR A 256 -12.24 -10.82 20.12
C THR A 256 -11.75 -11.51 18.84
N PRO A 257 -11.28 -12.76 18.91
CA PRO A 257 -10.87 -13.51 17.73
C PRO A 257 -11.98 -13.63 16.69
N VAL A 258 -11.59 -13.64 15.41
CA VAL A 258 -12.52 -13.77 14.25
C VAL A 258 -13.42 -15.00 14.35
N SER A 259 -12.92 -16.09 14.94
CA SER A 259 -13.70 -17.29 15.20
C SER A 259 -13.28 -17.95 16.52
N TRP A 260 -14.26 -18.44 17.27
CA TRP A 260 -14.04 -19.33 18.40
C TRP A 260 -14.16 -20.77 17.93
N THR A 261 -13.08 -21.54 18.03
CA THR A 261 -13.14 -22.99 17.76
C THR A 261 -13.50 -23.71 19.05
N PRO A 262 -14.67 -24.36 19.14
CA PRO A 262 -15.01 -25.15 20.30
C PRO A 262 -14.09 -26.38 20.37
N VAL A 263 -13.26 -26.46 21.41
CA VAL A 263 -12.45 -27.66 21.66
C VAL A 263 -13.34 -28.70 22.34
N ARG A 264 -13.69 -29.76 21.60
CA ARG A 264 -14.37 -30.93 22.16
C ARG A 264 -13.32 -31.93 22.61
N TRP A 265 -13.00 -31.90 23.90
CA TRP A 265 -11.95 -32.73 24.49
C TRP A 265 -12.21 -34.23 24.37
N LEU A 266 -13.47 -34.64 24.35
CA LEU A 266 -13.90 -36.04 24.33
C LEU A 266 -14.39 -36.54 22.96
N ASP A 267 -14.25 -35.73 21.92
CA ASP A 267 -14.59 -36.16 20.56
C ASP A 267 -13.46 -37.06 20.02
N PRO A 268 -13.74 -38.31 19.59
CA PRO A 268 -12.72 -39.23 19.07
C PRO A 268 -11.92 -38.67 17.89
N ASN A 269 -12.48 -37.70 17.15
CA ASN A 269 -11.83 -37.03 16.03
C ASN A 269 -11.01 -35.79 16.43
N SER A 270 -10.94 -35.46 17.72
CA SER A 270 -10.17 -34.33 18.25
C SER A 270 -8.67 -34.61 18.25
N SER A 271 -7.87 -33.60 17.85
CA SER A 271 -6.40 -33.70 17.74
C SER A 271 -5.70 -34.05 19.06
N TYR A 272 -6.29 -33.67 20.20
CA TYR A 272 -5.75 -33.97 21.53
C TYR A 272 -5.92 -35.45 21.89
N MET A 273 -7.05 -36.08 21.54
CA MET A 273 -7.27 -37.52 21.76
C MET A 273 -6.36 -38.38 20.88
N ARG A 274 -5.98 -37.93 19.68
CA ARG A 274 -4.96 -38.60 18.86
C ARG A 274 -3.58 -38.64 19.53
N PHE A 275 -3.26 -37.66 20.37
CA PHE A 275 -1.98 -37.60 21.09
C PHE A 275 -1.93 -38.62 22.25
N PHE A 276 -3.05 -38.87 22.93
CA PHE A 276 -3.13 -39.82 24.05
C PHE A 276 -3.55 -41.24 23.62
N PHE A 277 -4.35 -41.38 22.57
CA PHE A 277 -4.83 -42.64 21.99
C PHE A 277 -4.17 -42.92 20.63
N CYS A 278 -2.85 -42.84 20.56
CA CYS A 278 -2.11 -43.58 19.54
C CYS A 278 -2.10 -45.07 19.89
N MET A 279 -3.25 -45.74 19.74
CA MET A 279 -3.24 -47.16 19.40
C MET A 279 -3.17 -47.26 17.87
N PRO A 280 -2.23 -48.02 17.30
CA PRO A 280 -2.24 -48.29 15.88
C PRO A 280 -3.44 -49.20 15.60
N ASN A 281 -4.55 -48.63 15.13
CA ASN A 281 -5.51 -49.43 14.39
C ASN A 281 -4.86 -49.76 13.04
N GLY A 282 -4.03 -50.79 13.06
CA GLY A 282 -3.71 -51.55 11.87
C GLY A 282 -4.96 -52.30 11.47
N ASP A 283 -5.66 -51.79 10.46
CA ASP A 283 -6.60 -52.58 9.67
C ASP A 283 -6.38 -52.22 8.20
N HIS A 284 -5.50 -53.00 7.57
CA HIS A 284 -5.63 -53.31 6.16
C HIS A 284 -6.87 -54.20 5.98
N VAL A 285 -7.96 -53.72 5.36
CA VAL A 285 -8.81 -54.56 4.49
C VAL A 285 -9.49 -53.72 3.40
N ALA A 286 -9.15 -54.10 2.16
CA ALA A 286 -9.83 -54.04 0.86
C ALA A 286 -11.32 -53.64 0.72
N SER A 287 -11.61 -53.08 -0.48
CA SER A 287 -12.79 -53.28 -1.37
C SER A 287 -14.19 -53.19 -0.74
N ILE A 288 -15.11 -52.31 -1.15
CA ILE A 288 -15.68 -51.96 -2.48
C ILE A 288 -16.13 -50.50 -2.45
#